data_AF-A0AAV1AN18-F1
#
_entry.id   AF-A0AAV1AN18-F1
#
_cell.length_a   1.000
_cell.length_b   1.000
_cell.length_c   1.000
_cell.angle_alpha   90.00
_cell.angle_beta   90.00
_cell.angle_gamma   90.00
#
_symmetry.space_group_name_H-M   'P 1'
#
loop_
_entity.id
_entity.type
_entity.pdbx_description
1 polymer ?
#
loop_
_entity_poly.entity_id
_entity_poly.type
_entity_poly.pdbx_seq_one_letter_code
_entity_poly.pdbx_strand_id
1 'polypeptide(L)'
;MKKTSIYVTFLPLHILLLSCSLLHLTQSFTLLKDDDLVDQICKKTPFYDLCTSILHANPLAPTSDPKGMALIMVNDLLANASDTLSYIEELIKHTSDKDLEQQLAFCAESYIPVVKYIIPQAAEAISQGRFGFASYSIVDAEKEIDACNKKFSGSSSVLGDRNSIMQKLVDVAAAIVKLLLNA
;
A
#
# COMPACT_ATOMS: atom_id res chain seq x y z
N MET A 1 -9.44 -27.31 76.61
CA MET A 1 -9.70 -27.77 75.21
C MET A 1 -9.96 -26.54 74.34
N LYS A 2 -8.93 -26.01 73.66
CA LYS A 2 -9.05 -24.88 72.73
C LYS A 2 -8.90 -25.44 71.31
N LYS A 3 -10.01 -25.62 70.59
CA LYS A 3 -10.00 -25.88 69.14
C LYS A 3 -10.17 -24.54 68.43
N THR A 4 -9.06 -23.81 68.34
CA THR A 4 -8.87 -22.62 67.52
C THR A 4 -7.46 -22.77 66.96
N SER A 5 -7.16 -22.57 65.68
CA SER A 5 -7.93 -22.09 64.56
C SER A 5 -7.14 -22.54 63.33
N ILE A 6 -7.42 -23.75 62.83
CA ILE A 6 -6.74 -24.25 61.62
C ILE A 6 -7.23 -23.44 60.40
N TYR A 7 -8.46 -22.91 60.45
CA TYR A 7 -9.06 -22.15 59.35
C TYR A 7 -8.37 -20.83 59.02
N VAL A 8 -7.65 -20.21 59.96
CA VAL A 8 -7.03 -18.88 59.73
C VAL A 8 -5.77 -18.95 58.87
N THR A 9 -5.05 -20.08 58.86
CA THR A 9 -3.83 -20.24 58.03
C THR A 9 -4.11 -20.67 56.60
N PHE A 10 -5.26 -21.29 56.32
CA PHE A 10 -5.65 -21.68 54.95
C PHE A 10 -6.32 -20.56 54.17
N LEU A 11 -6.89 -19.55 54.86
CA LEU A 11 -7.55 -18.40 54.25
C LEU A 11 -6.63 -17.58 53.31
N PRO A 12 -5.38 -17.22 53.69
CA PRO A 12 -4.49 -16.47 52.78
C PRO A 12 -4.01 -17.32 51.60
N LEU A 13 -3.86 -18.63 51.76
CA LEU A 13 -3.41 -19.53 50.69
C LEU A 13 -4.51 -19.74 49.63
N HIS A 14 -5.78 -19.84 50.04
CA HIS A 14 -6.90 -19.87 49.12
C HIS A 14 -7.11 -18.55 48.39
N ILE A 15 -6.94 -17.40 49.07
CA ILE A 15 -7.00 -16.08 48.42
C ILE A 15 -5.88 -15.95 47.36
N LEU A 16 -4.67 -16.44 47.65
CA LEU A 16 -3.55 -16.44 46.69
C LEU A 16 -3.84 -17.32 45.46
N LEU A 17 -4.37 -18.54 45.67
CA LEU A 17 -4.73 -19.47 44.59
C LEU A 17 -5.91 -18.96 43.74
N LEU A 18 -6.90 -18.30 44.34
CA LEU A 18 -8.00 -17.61 43.64
C LEU A 18 -7.49 -16.41 42.83
N SER A 19 -6.51 -15.67 43.33
CA SER A 19 -5.89 -14.56 42.59
C SER A 19 -5.06 -15.03 41.38
N CYS A 20 -4.36 -16.17 41.48
CA CYS A 20 -3.65 -16.78 40.35
C CYS A 20 -4.60 -17.31 39.27
N SER A 21 -5.77 -17.86 39.64
CA SER A 21 -6.75 -18.36 38.66
C SER A 21 -7.53 -17.23 37.95
N LEU A 22 -7.70 -16.07 38.60
CA LEU A 22 -8.22 -14.84 37.97
C LEU A 22 -7.21 -14.20 37.00
N LEU A 23 -5.89 -14.32 37.27
CA LEU A 23 -4.82 -13.86 36.37
C LEU A 23 -4.66 -14.76 35.12
N HIS A 24 -5.04 -16.04 35.20
CA HIS A 24 -5.02 -16.94 34.04
C HIS A 24 -6.27 -16.87 33.15
N LEU A 25 -7.35 -16.22 33.60
CA LEU A 25 -8.58 -16.10 32.80
C LEU A 25 -8.61 -14.87 31.87
N THR A 26 -7.69 -13.91 32.05
CA THR A 26 -7.59 -12.72 31.18
C THR A 26 -6.71 -12.90 29.94
N GLN A 27 -6.17 -14.11 29.72
CA GLN A 27 -5.53 -14.50 28.45
C GLN A 27 -6.45 -15.34 27.56
N SER A 28 -7.75 -15.04 27.56
CA SER A 28 -8.50 -15.16 26.32
C SER A 28 -8.20 -13.90 25.52
N PHE A 29 -7.07 -13.89 24.80
CA PHE A 29 -7.01 -13.08 23.59
C PHE A 29 -8.14 -13.62 22.72
N THR A 30 -9.32 -13.02 22.86
CA THR A 30 -10.23 -12.93 21.75
C THR A 30 -9.43 -12.22 20.68
N LEU A 31 -8.79 -13.01 19.81
CA LEU A 31 -8.50 -12.64 18.44
C LEU A 31 -9.87 -12.38 17.82
N LEU A 32 -10.52 -11.29 18.24
CA LEU A 32 -11.48 -10.61 17.42
C LEU A 32 -10.68 -10.35 16.17
N LYS A 33 -10.98 -11.15 15.16
CA LYS A 33 -10.59 -10.93 13.80
C LYS A 33 -11.27 -9.61 13.44
N ASP A 34 -10.67 -8.51 13.90
CA ASP A 34 -10.85 -7.21 13.29
C ASP A 34 -10.54 -7.52 11.83
N ASP A 35 -11.56 -7.47 10.98
CA ASP A 35 -11.34 -7.70 9.55
C ASP A 35 -10.24 -6.71 9.18
N ASP A 36 -9.04 -7.24 8.90
CA ASP A 36 -7.84 -6.46 8.66
C ASP A 36 -8.24 -5.34 7.69
N LEU A 37 -8.14 -4.07 8.10
CA LEU A 37 -8.59 -2.96 7.27
C LEU A 37 -7.92 -3.02 5.89
N VAL A 38 -6.70 -3.56 5.84
CA VAL A 38 -6.00 -3.91 4.59
C VAL A 38 -6.84 -4.86 3.74
N ASP A 39 -7.30 -5.99 4.28
CA ASP A 39 -8.18 -6.95 3.58
C ASP A 39 -9.48 -6.28 3.12
N GLN A 40 -10.12 -5.45 3.97
CA GLN A 40 -11.35 -4.74 3.61
C GLN A 40 -11.15 -3.76 2.44
N ILE A 41 -10.03 -3.03 2.44
CA ILE A 41 -9.68 -2.08 1.38
C ILE A 41 -9.28 -2.83 0.11
N CYS A 42 -8.35 -3.78 0.20
CA CYS A 42 -7.83 -4.50 -0.95
C CYS A 42 -8.90 -5.36 -1.65
N LYS A 43 -9.94 -5.84 -0.95
CA LYS A 43 -11.10 -6.49 -1.59
C LYS A 43 -11.91 -5.56 -2.48
N LYS A 44 -11.79 -4.25 -2.29
CA LYS A 44 -12.45 -3.21 -3.09
C LYS A 44 -11.51 -2.60 -4.15
N THR A 45 -10.28 -3.09 -4.27
CA THR A 45 -9.35 -2.69 -5.33
C THR A 45 -9.25 -3.78 -6.39
N PRO A 46 -8.83 -3.44 -7.62
CA PRO A 46 -8.27 -4.45 -8.50
C PRO A 46 -6.98 -5.04 -7.88
N PHE A 47 -6.54 -6.21 -8.36
CA PHE A 47 -5.27 -6.86 -7.95
C PHE A 47 -5.09 -6.98 -6.43
N TYR A 48 -6.01 -7.70 -5.76
CA TYR A 48 -6.01 -7.93 -4.31
C TYR A 48 -4.61 -8.30 -3.76
N ASP A 49 -3.95 -9.32 -4.34
CA ASP A 49 -2.66 -9.81 -3.84
C ASP A 49 -1.56 -8.74 -3.90
N LEU A 50 -1.57 -7.90 -4.93
CA LEU A 50 -0.63 -6.78 -5.07
C LEU A 50 -0.88 -5.74 -3.98
N CYS A 51 -2.14 -5.37 -3.78
CA CYS A 51 -2.54 -4.42 -2.73
C CYS A 51 -2.10 -4.92 -1.35
N THR A 52 -2.40 -6.17 -1.00
CA THR A 52 -2.02 -6.74 0.30
C THR A 52 -0.51 -6.82 0.47
N SER A 53 0.22 -7.23 -0.58
CA SER A 53 1.68 -7.33 -0.53
C SER A 53 2.33 -5.98 -0.23
N ILE A 54 1.87 -4.91 -0.88
CA ILE A 54 2.41 -3.56 -0.69
C ILE A 54 2.09 -3.03 0.72
N LEU A 55 0.85 -3.19 1.17
CA LEU A 55 0.41 -2.67 2.46
C LEU A 55 1.02 -3.43 3.64
N HIS A 56 1.14 -4.77 3.56
CA HIS A 56 1.76 -5.57 4.62
C HIS A 56 3.29 -5.45 4.66
N ALA A 57 3.96 -5.09 3.57
CA ALA A 57 5.39 -4.83 3.55
C ALA A 57 5.79 -3.57 4.36
N ASN A 58 4.82 -2.74 4.76
CA ASN A 58 5.05 -1.49 5.49
C ASN A 58 4.65 -1.61 6.97
N PRO A 59 5.58 -1.94 7.88
CA PRO A 59 5.29 -2.18 9.31
C PRO A 59 4.90 -0.91 10.10
N LEU A 60 5.03 0.27 9.48
CA LEU A 60 4.71 1.58 10.07
C LEU A 60 3.31 2.09 9.68
N ALA A 61 2.60 1.37 8.80
CA ALA A 61 1.22 1.71 8.45
C ALA A 61 0.34 1.45 9.68
N PRO A 62 -0.37 2.45 10.24
CA PRO A 62 -1.43 2.14 11.17
C PRO A 62 -2.42 1.27 10.41
N THR A 63 -2.59 0.01 10.84
CA THR A 63 -3.55 -0.94 10.25
C THR A 63 -5.00 -0.45 10.37
N SER A 64 -5.23 0.74 10.93
CA SER A 64 -6.52 1.42 11.07
C SER A 64 -6.59 2.78 10.34
N ASP A 65 -5.63 3.12 9.46
CA ASP A 65 -5.58 4.43 8.76
C ASP A 65 -5.69 4.29 7.23
N PRO A 66 -6.91 4.43 6.65
CA PRO A 66 -7.11 4.40 5.21
C PRO A 66 -6.31 5.45 4.43
N LYS A 67 -6.05 6.62 5.04
CA LYS A 67 -5.25 7.68 4.43
C LYS A 67 -3.77 7.29 4.41
N GLY A 68 -3.27 6.72 5.49
CA GLY A 68 -1.92 6.14 5.56
C GLY A 68 -1.70 5.04 4.52
N MET A 69 -2.69 4.16 4.33
CA MET A 69 -2.65 3.12 3.30
C MET A 69 -2.62 3.71 1.87
N ALA A 70 -3.40 4.76 1.61
CA ALA A 70 -3.34 5.46 0.33
C ALA A 70 -1.97 6.11 0.08
N LEU A 71 -1.36 6.72 1.10
CA LEU A 71 0.00 7.28 0.99
C LEU A 71 1.04 6.21 0.68
N ILE A 72 0.96 5.04 1.33
CA ILE A 72 1.85 3.92 1.04
C ILE A 72 1.72 3.48 -0.42
N MET A 73 0.50 3.28 -0.91
CA MET A 73 0.26 2.87 -2.29
C MET A 73 0.78 3.89 -3.30
N VAL A 74 0.55 5.19 -3.05
CA VAL A 74 1.01 6.27 -3.93
C VAL A 74 2.54 6.43 -3.89
N ASN A 75 3.18 6.19 -2.75
CA ASN A 75 4.64 6.18 -2.65
C ASN A 75 5.27 4.97 -3.35
N ASP A 76 4.63 3.80 -3.28
CA ASP A 76 5.09 2.61 -4.02
C ASP A 76 4.96 2.81 -5.54
N LEU A 77 3.84 3.41 -5.98
CA LEU A 77 3.63 3.88 -7.35
C LEU A 77 4.74 4.86 -7.79
N LEU A 78 5.10 5.85 -6.95
CA LEU A 78 6.20 6.78 -7.23
C LEU A 78 7.55 6.09 -7.38
N ALA A 79 7.85 5.14 -6.48
CA ALA A 79 9.12 4.41 -6.50
C ALA A 79 9.26 3.59 -7.80
N ASN A 80 8.21 2.86 -8.18
CA ASN A 80 8.23 2.07 -9.41
C ASN A 80 8.23 2.94 -10.68
N ALA A 81 7.53 4.09 -10.68
CA ALA A 81 7.58 5.05 -11.77
C ALA A 81 8.99 5.65 -11.93
N SER A 82 9.66 5.95 -10.81
CA SER A 82 11.03 6.46 -10.80
C SER A 82 12.04 5.44 -11.34
N ASP A 83 11.94 4.19 -10.88
CA ASP A 83 12.78 3.09 -11.35
C ASP A 83 12.56 2.81 -12.85
N THR A 84 11.30 2.87 -13.31
CA THR A 84 10.97 2.71 -14.73
C THR A 84 11.53 3.85 -15.58
N LEU A 85 11.45 5.10 -15.12
CA LEU A 85 12.07 6.24 -15.80
C LEU A 85 13.60 6.05 -15.92
N SER A 86 14.27 5.70 -14.82
CA SER A 86 15.71 5.45 -14.85
C SER A 86 16.09 4.29 -15.78
N TYR A 87 15.28 3.23 -15.83
CA TYR A 87 15.48 2.13 -16.77
C TYR A 87 15.35 2.58 -18.23
N ILE A 88 14.33 3.38 -18.55
CA ILE A 88 14.14 3.95 -19.89
C ILE A 88 15.34 4.82 -20.28
N GLU A 89 15.77 5.73 -19.40
CA GLU A 89 16.93 6.59 -19.63
C GLU A 89 18.21 5.78 -19.89
N GLU A 90 18.37 4.64 -19.21
CA GLU A 90 19.50 3.76 -19.42
C GLU A 90 19.43 3.03 -20.77
N LEU A 91 18.25 2.55 -21.18
CA LEU A 91 18.06 1.95 -22.49
C LEU A 91 18.37 2.93 -23.63
N ILE A 92 17.98 4.20 -23.49
CA ILE A 92 18.27 5.25 -24.48
C ILE A 92 19.78 5.39 -24.70
N LYS A 93 20.58 5.37 -23.63
CA LYS A 93 22.06 5.50 -23.75
C LYS A 93 22.72 4.34 -24.48
N HIS A 94 22.07 3.16 -24.50
CA HIS A 94 22.67 1.92 -25.00
C HIS A 94 22.11 1.44 -26.34
N THR A 95 20.93 1.93 -26.74
CA THR A 95 20.37 1.56 -28.04
C THR A 95 21.10 2.26 -29.19
N SER A 96 21.21 1.57 -30.32
CA SER A 96 21.59 2.15 -31.62
C SER A 96 20.44 2.12 -32.63
N ASP A 97 19.32 1.52 -32.24
CA ASP A 97 18.07 1.53 -33.00
C ASP A 97 17.35 2.86 -32.74
N LYS A 98 17.23 3.66 -33.80
CA LYS A 98 16.64 5.00 -33.76
C LYS A 98 15.13 4.99 -33.50
N ASP A 99 14.42 3.96 -34.00
CA ASP A 99 12.97 3.87 -33.80
C ASP A 99 12.70 3.51 -32.34
N LEU A 100 13.50 2.60 -31.77
CA LEU A 100 13.46 2.28 -30.35
C LEU A 100 13.85 3.48 -29.48
N GLU A 101 14.92 4.20 -29.83
CA GLU A 101 15.34 5.42 -29.12
C GLU A 101 14.20 6.45 -29.07
N GLN A 102 13.51 6.69 -30.19
CA GLN A 102 12.39 7.62 -30.25
C GLN A 102 11.19 7.17 -29.38
N GLN A 103 10.88 5.88 -29.37
CA GLN A 103 9.81 5.34 -28.51
C GLN A 103 10.15 5.47 -27.03
N LEU A 104 11.40 5.17 -26.65
CA LEU A 104 11.89 5.31 -25.28
C LEU A 104 11.93 6.78 -24.85
N ALA A 105 12.38 7.70 -25.71
CA ALA A 105 12.39 9.13 -25.42
C ALA A 105 10.98 9.67 -25.14
N PHE A 106 9.99 9.26 -25.94
CA PHE A 106 8.58 9.59 -25.68
C PHE A 106 8.12 9.07 -24.31
N CYS A 107 8.46 7.83 -23.97
CA CYS A 107 8.14 7.29 -22.66
C CYS A 107 8.81 8.06 -21.52
N ALA A 108 10.08 8.45 -21.66
CA ALA A 108 10.76 9.26 -20.66
C ALA A 108 10.03 10.61 -20.46
N GLU A 109 9.63 11.28 -21.55
CA GLU A 109 8.86 12.53 -21.49
C GLU A 109 7.53 12.37 -20.76
N SER A 110 6.82 11.24 -20.92
CA SER A 110 5.60 10.94 -20.16
C SER A 110 5.86 10.60 -18.68
N TYR A 111 6.94 9.89 -18.36
CA TYR A 111 7.25 9.51 -16.96
C TYR A 111 7.84 10.66 -16.14
N ILE A 112 8.54 11.63 -16.76
CA ILE A 112 9.11 12.79 -16.07
C ILE A 112 8.07 13.56 -15.24
N PRO A 113 6.91 13.99 -15.79
CA PRO A 113 5.91 14.70 -15.00
C PRO A 113 5.24 13.80 -13.96
N VAL A 114 5.04 12.51 -14.26
CA VAL A 114 4.52 11.51 -13.32
C VAL A 114 5.35 11.46 -12.05
N VAL A 115 6.68 11.36 -12.21
CA VAL A 115 7.64 11.27 -11.11
C VAL A 115 7.86 12.62 -10.41
N LYS A 116 8.07 13.70 -11.16
CA LYS A 116 8.48 15.00 -10.57
C LYS A 116 7.33 15.78 -9.97
N TYR A 117 6.11 15.62 -10.49
CA TYR A 117 5.01 16.52 -10.18
C TYR A 117 3.73 15.78 -9.82
N ILE A 118 3.22 14.90 -10.69
CA ILE A 118 1.85 14.39 -10.58
C ILE A 118 1.67 13.51 -9.35
N ILE A 119 2.49 12.47 -9.18
CA ILE A 119 2.38 11.57 -8.03
C ILE A 119 2.75 12.29 -6.71
N PRO A 120 3.81 13.11 -6.62
CA PRO A 120 4.08 13.91 -5.42
C PRO A 120 2.91 14.82 -5.02
N GLN A 121 2.24 15.46 -5.99
CA GLN A 121 1.04 16.25 -5.73
C GLN A 121 -0.13 15.40 -5.23
N ALA A 122 -0.28 14.16 -5.74
CA ALA A 122 -1.28 13.22 -5.24
C ALA A 122 -1.01 12.86 -3.77
N ALA A 123 0.24 12.56 -3.42
CA ALA A 123 0.64 12.26 -2.04
C ALA A 123 0.41 13.44 -1.09
N GLU A 124 0.75 14.67 -1.52
CA GLU A 124 0.46 15.88 -0.76
C GLU A 124 -1.05 16.08 -0.57
N ALA A 125 -1.83 15.88 -1.64
CA ALA A 125 -3.28 16.00 -1.61
C ALA A 125 -3.92 15.00 -0.64
N ILE A 126 -3.47 13.73 -0.65
CA ILE A 126 -3.91 12.71 0.32
C ILE A 126 -3.55 13.15 1.74
N SER A 127 -2.31 13.63 1.95
CA SER A 127 -1.83 14.12 3.25
C SER A 127 -2.67 15.28 3.80
N GLN A 128 -3.25 16.10 2.93
CA GLN A 128 -4.12 17.22 3.27
C GLN A 128 -5.62 16.88 3.26
N GLY A 129 -6.00 15.63 2.96
CA GLY A 129 -7.41 15.23 2.85
C GLY A 129 -8.13 15.76 1.59
N ARG A 130 -7.40 16.27 0.60
CA ARG A 130 -7.93 16.78 -0.67
C ARG A 130 -8.12 15.62 -1.67
N PHE A 131 -8.95 14.64 -1.33
CA PHE A 131 -9.07 13.39 -2.10
C PHE A 131 -9.56 13.58 -3.54
N GLY A 132 -10.35 14.63 -3.81
CA GLY A 132 -10.74 14.98 -5.18
C GLY A 132 -9.54 15.38 -6.05
N PHE A 133 -8.59 16.16 -5.49
CA PHE A 133 -7.36 16.53 -6.20
C PHE A 133 -6.41 15.33 -6.31
N ALA A 134 -6.31 14.50 -5.27
CA ALA A 134 -5.55 13.26 -5.34
C ALA A 134 -6.06 12.34 -6.45
N SER A 135 -7.39 12.14 -6.54
CA SER A 135 -8.01 11.31 -7.57
C SER A 135 -7.74 11.87 -8.97
N TYR A 136 -7.82 13.19 -9.14
CA TYR A 136 -7.47 13.84 -10.39
C TYR A 136 -6.02 13.57 -10.79
N SER A 137 -5.07 13.76 -9.86
CA SER A 137 -3.65 13.52 -10.13
C SER A 137 -3.36 12.06 -10.47
N ILE A 138 -3.99 11.09 -9.81
CA ILE A 138 -3.79 9.66 -10.14
C ILE A 138 -4.34 9.34 -11.55
N VAL A 139 -5.49 9.88 -11.93
CA VAL A 139 -6.03 9.73 -13.30
C VAL A 139 -5.12 10.40 -14.34
N ASP A 140 -4.47 11.51 -13.99
CA ASP A 140 -3.49 12.16 -14.86
C ASP A 140 -2.23 11.30 -15.04
N ALA A 141 -1.73 10.71 -13.94
CA ALA A 141 -0.61 9.77 -13.99
C ALA A 141 -0.93 8.53 -14.83
N GLU A 142 -2.15 7.98 -14.68
CA GLU A 142 -2.62 6.85 -15.48
C GLU A 142 -2.55 7.16 -16.97
N LYS A 143 -2.99 8.34 -17.42
CA LYS A 143 -2.94 8.73 -18.84
C LYS A 143 -1.52 8.78 -19.40
N GLU A 144 -0.57 9.30 -18.64
CA GLU A 144 0.84 9.38 -19.05
C GLU A 144 1.48 7.98 -19.14
N ILE A 145 1.21 7.12 -18.15
CA ILE A 145 1.64 5.71 -18.16
C ILE A 145 1.05 5.00 -19.38
N ASP A 146 -0.24 5.20 -19.64
CA ASP A 146 -0.94 4.65 -20.80
C ASP A 146 -0.38 5.13 -22.13
N ALA A 147 0.01 6.40 -22.22
CA ALA A 147 0.58 6.99 -23.41
C ALA A 147 1.91 6.31 -23.77
N CYS A 148 2.77 6.07 -22.77
CA CYS A 148 3.98 5.28 -22.95
C CYS A 148 3.66 3.84 -23.35
N ASN A 149 2.73 3.17 -22.65
CA ASN A 149 2.36 1.78 -22.92
C ASN A 149 1.93 1.58 -24.39
N LYS A 150 1.18 2.54 -24.95
CA LYS A 150 0.72 2.51 -26.35
C LYS A 150 1.84 2.58 -27.38
N LYS A 151 3.03 3.08 -27.02
CA LYS A 151 4.23 3.03 -27.89
C LYS A 151 4.78 1.61 -28.03
N PHE A 152 4.56 0.77 -27.03
CA PHE A 152 5.08 -0.59 -26.96
C PHE A 152 3.92 -1.59 -27.03
N SER A 153 3.41 -1.82 -28.25
CA SER A 153 2.35 -2.81 -28.49
C SER A 153 2.93 -4.23 -28.58
N GLY A 154 2.73 -5.05 -27.55
CA GLY A 154 3.09 -6.48 -27.55
C GLY A 154 3.71 -6.96 -26.23
N SER A 155 3.50 -8.24 -25.90
CA SER A 155 3.98 -8.87 -24.64
C SER A 155 5.50 -9.08 -24.58
N SER A 156 6.21 -8.86 -25.69
CA SER A 156 7.66 -9.02 -25.84
C SER A 156 8.40 -7.68 -25.97
N SER A 157 7.78 -6.58 -25.53
CA SER A 157 8.44 -5.27 -25.54
C SER A 157 9.49 -5.14 -24.43
N VAL A 158 10.52 -4.31 -24.65
CA VAL A 158 11.57 -4.06 -23.66
C VAL A 158 11.05 -3.44 -22.35
N LEU A 159 9.83 -2.90 -22.37
CA LEU A 159 9.15 -2.35 -21.20
C LEU A 159 7.97 -3.22 -20.70
N GLY A 160 7.73 -4.40 -21.28
CA GLY A 160 6.49 -5.16 -21.09
C GLY A 160 6.11 -5.42 -19.63
N ASP A 161 7.03 -6.00 -18.86
CA ASP A 161 6.80 -6.31 -17.44
C ASP A 161 6.62 -5.04 -16.60
N ARG A 162 7.44 -4.02 -16.85
CA ARG A 162 7.37 -2.72 -16.15
C ARG A 162 6.05 -2.02 -16.42
N ASN A 163 5.62 -1.98 -17.68
CA ASN A 163 4.34 -1.43 -18.09
C ASN A 163 3.17 -2.17 -17.42
N SER A 164 3.24 -3.50 -17.35
CA SER A 164 2.20 -4.30 -16.68
C SER A 164 2.14 -4.01 -15.18
N ILE A 165 3.28 -3.96 -14.50
CA ILE A 165 3.34 -3.65 -13.07
C ILE A 165 2.84 -2.22 -12.82
N MET A 166 3.27 -1.25 -13.62
CA MET A 166 2.85 0.15 -13.46
C MET A 166 1.35 0.33 -13.62
N GLN A 167 0.74 -0.34 -14.61
CA GLN A 167 -0.71 -0.29 -14.78
C GLN A 167 -1.43 -0.82 -13.54
N LYS A 168 -0.99 -1.97 -13.00
CA LYS A 168 -1.61 -2.55 -11.81
C LYS A 168 -1.48 -1.62 -10.60
N LEU A 169 -0.30 -1.00 -10.41
CA LEU A 169 -0.06 -0.08 -9.31
C LEU A 169 -0.94 1.17 -9.39
N VAL A 170 -1.04 1.80 -10.57
CA VAL A 170 -1.88 3.00 -10.74
C VAL A 170 -3.36 2.68 -10.57
N ASP A 171 -3.83 1.52 -11.06
CA ASP A 171 -5.21 1.06 -10.89
C ASP A 171 -5.57 0.82 -9.41
N VAL A 172 -4.66 0.20 -8.65
CA VAL A 172 -4.85 -0.01 -7.20
C VAL A 172 -4.86 1.33 -6.47
N ALA A 173 -3.90 2.23 -6.76
CA ALA A 173 -3.85 3.56 -6.16
C ALA A 173 -5.14 4.36 -6.43
N ALA A 174 -5.62 4.34 -7.67
CA ALA A 174 -6.86 5.01 -8.08
C ALA A 174 -8.06 4.47 -7.31
N ALA A 175 -8.17 3.15 -7.16
CA ALA A 175 -9.24 2.52 -6.41
C ALA A 175 -9.23 2.91 -4.93
N ILE A 176 -8.06 2.89 -4.26
CA ILE A 176 -7.95 3.28 -2.85
C ILE A 176 -8.33 4.75 -2.66
N VAL A 177 -7.79 5.65 -3.49
CA VAL A 177 -8.12 7.10 -3.39
C VAL A 177 -9.61 7.34 -3.65
N LYS A 178 -10.23 6.58 -4.56
CA LYS A 178 -11.67 6.65 -4.81
C LYS A 178 -12.51 6.18 -3.62
N LEU A 179 -12.03 5.21 -2.84
CA LEU A 179 -12.70 4.83 -1.58
C LEU A 179 -12.69 5.99 -0.59
N LEU A 180 -11.57 6.71 -0.46
CA LEU A 180 -11.45 7.89 0.42
C LEU A 180 -12.31 9.07 -0.04
N LEU A 181 -12.49 9.24 -1.35
CA LEU A 181 -13.36 10.28 -1.90
C LEU A 181 -14.84 10.06 -1.56
N ASN A 182 -15.26 8.80 -1.39
CA ASN A 182 -16.65 8.41 -1.16
C ASN A 182 -16.94 8.04 0.31
N ALA A 183 -15.96 8.24 1.21
CA ALA A 183 -16.05 7.90 2.63
C ALA A 183 -16.76 8.98 3.46
#